data_AF-A0AAV1AX99-F1
#
_entry.id   AF-A0AAV1AX99-F1
#
_cell.length_a   1.000
_cell.length_b   1.000
_cell.length_c   1.000
_cell.angle_alpha   90.00
_cell.angle_beta   90.00
_cell.angle_gamma   90.00
#
_symmetry.space_group_name_H-M   'P 1'
#
loop_
_entity.id
_entity.type
_entity.pdbx_description
1 polymer ?
#
loop_
_entity_poly.entity_id
_entity_poly.type
_entity_poly.pdbx_seq_one_letter_code
_entity_poly.pdbx_strand_id
1 'polypeptide(L)'
;MKNESYMVRVECKAKCVFLVLCSKVGYQYTYAIKTLVDTHTCDRALNNRSANSKWVAKGVVNKMQTQIDTVKICDIMQDMRQHYYAGITVTRAWKAKLIAKNIIEGDADKQYANLWRNVAEFRKVNIGNIMKINVDRPNPSI
;
A
#
# COMPACT_ATOMS: atom_id res chain seq x y z
N MET A 1 17.73 -17.14 -18.52
CA MET A 1 17.80 -18.25 -17.54
C MET A 1 16.48 -18.25 -16.79
N LYS A 2 15.71 -19.35 -16.80
CA LYS A 2 14.44 -19.41 -16.06
C LYS A 2 14.74 -19.63 -14.58
N ASN A 3 13.93 -19.04 -13.70
CA ASN A 3 14.00 -19.32 -12.28
C ASN A 3 13.35 -20.69 -12.03
N GLU A 4 14.06 -21.54 -11.32
CA GLU A 4 13.61 -22.88 -10.95
C GLU A 4 13.30 -22.92 -9.45
N SER A 5 12.56 -23.92 -9.00
CA SER A 5 12.18 -24.05 -7.58
C SER A 5 13.39 -24.14 -6.63
N TYR A 6 14.52 -24.66 -7.10
CA TYR A 6 15.74 -24.82 -6.32
C TYR A 6 16.78 -23.71 -6.55
N MET A 7 16.55 -22.80 -7.49
CA MET A 7 17.51 -21.76 -7.85
C MET A 7 16.84 -20.53 -8.46
N VAL A 8 17.13 -19.37 -7.87
CA VAL A 8 16.66 -18.08 -8.32
C VAL A 8 17.86 -17.21 -8.70
N ARG A 9 17.82 -16.64 -9.90
CA ARG A 9 18.76 -15.64 -10.37
C ARG A 9 18.05 -14.30 -10.45
N VAL A 10 18.57 -13.32 -9.72
CA VAL A 10 18.12 -11.93 -9.82
C VAL A 10 19.22 -11.15 -10.53
N GLU A 11 18.84 -10.53 -11.63
CA GLU A 11 19.74 -9.69 -12.43
C GLU A 11 19.10 -8.32 -12.64
N CYS A 12 19.94 -7.31 -12.84
CA CYS A 12 19.44 -5.99 -13.18
C CYS A 12 18.79 -6.02 -14.58
N LYS A 13 17.67 -5.33 -14.75
CA LYS A 13 16.99 -5.21 -16.04
C LYS A 13 17.88 -4.57 -17.12
N ALA A 14 18.75 -3.65 -16.74
CA ALA A 14 19.73 -3.03 -17.64
C ALA A 14 20.91 -3.97 -17.97
N LYS A 15 20.93 -5.20 -17.42
CA LYS A 15 21.99 -6.20 -17.57
C LYS A 15 23.38 -5.68 -17.17
N CYS A 16 23.43 -4.83 -16.14
CA CYS A 16 24.69 -4.45 -15.50
C CYS A 16 25.27 -5.59 -14.66
N VAL A 17 26.37 -5.33 -13.95
CA VAL A 17 27.09 -6.34 -13.16
C VAL A 17 26.34 -6.84 -11.92
N PHE A 18 25.20 -6.23 -11.57
CA PHE A 18 24.42 -6.64 -10.41
C PHE A 18 23.85 -8.06 -10.61
N LEU A 19 24.15 -8.93 -9.67
CA LEU A 19 23.77 -10.33 -9.70
C LEU A 19 23.57 -10.86 -8.28
N VAL A 20 22.40 -11.45 -8.04
CA VAL A 20 22.16 -12.26 -6.84
C VAL A 20 21.78 -13.66 -7.28
N LEU A 21 22.55 -14.65 -6.82
CA LEU A 21 22.25 -16.06 -7.01
C LEU A 21 21.87 -16.67 -5.67
N CYS A 22 20.63 -17.13 -5.58
CA CYS A 22 20.12 -17.87 -4.44
C CYS A 22 19.80 -19.30 -4.86
N SER A 23 20.20 -20.29 -4.05
CA SER A 23 19.88 -21.69 -4.34
C SER A 23 19.71 -22.51 -3.08
N LYS A 24 18.97 -23.61 -3.21
CA LYS A 24 18.73 -24.58 -2.14
C LYS A 24 20.06 -25.20 -1.68
N VAL A 25 20.22 -25.40 -0.38
CA VAL A 25 21.41 -26.03 0.22
C VAL A 25 21.14 -27.53 0.40
N GLY A 26 21.74 -28.33 -0.49
CA GLY A 26 21.60 -29.79 -0.45
C GLY A 26 20.14 -30.27 -0.49
N TYR A 27 19.81 -31.24 0.35
CA TYR A 27 18.46 -31.82 0.43
C TYR A 27 17.51 -31.06 1.37
N GLN A 28 17.99 -30.06 2.11
CA GLN A 28 17.20 -29.33 3.10
C GLN A 28 16.36 -28.21 2.47
N TYR A 29 15.23 -27.83 3.08
CA TYR A 29 14.40 -26.69 2.65
C TYR A 29 15.01 -25.32 2.97
N THR A 30 16.34 -25.24 3.05
CA THR A 30 17.11 -24.02 3.32
C THR A 30 17.66 -23.46 2.02
N TYR A 31 17.64 -22.14 1.88
CA TYR A 31 18.18 -21.42 0.73
C TYR A 31 19.32 -20.52 1.18
N ALA A 32 20.38 -20.46 0.38
CA ALA A 32 21.51 -19.59 0.64
C ALA A 32 21.83 -18.74 -0.59
N ILE A 33 22.26 -17.50 -0.33
CA ILE A 33 22.85 -16.62 -1.34
C ILE A 33 24.27 -17.12 -1.58
N LYS A 34 24.51 -17.69 -2.76
CA LYS A 34 25.85 -18.19 -3.17
C LYS A 34 26.68 -17.09 -3.82
N THR A 35 26.02 -16.11 -4.42
CA THR A 35 26.70 -15.01 -5.10
C THR A 35 25.90 -13.74 -4.87
N LEU A 36 26.61 -12.70 -4.40
CA LEU A 36 26.07 -11.36 -4.22
C LEU A 36 27.04 -10.37 -4.83
N VAL A 37 26.68 -9.82 -5.99
CA VAL A 37 27.31 -8.64 -6.57
C VAL A 37 26.31 -7.51 -6.41
N ASP A 38 26.48 -6.73 -5.34
CA ASP A 38 25.56 -5.63 -4.98
C ASP A 38 25.86 -4.33 -5.74
N THR A 39 26.86 -4.35 -6.63
CA THR A 39 27.30 -3.17 -7.37
C THR A 39 26.42 -2.95 -8.60
N HIS A 40 25.87 -1.75 -8.72
CA HIS A 40 25.19 -1.29 -9.93
C HIS A 40 26.05 -0.28 -10.67
N THR A 41 26.26 -0.51 -11.97
CA THR A 41 26.89 0.46 -12.89
C THR A 41 25.88 1.13 -13.83
N CYS A 42 24.61 0.75 -13.74
CA CYS A 42 23.54 1.33 -14.53
C CYS A 42 22.90 2.54 -13.82
N ASP A 43 22.41 3.48 -14.62
CA ASP A 43 21.60 4.59 -14.12
C ASP A 43 20.30 4.10 -13.48
N ARG A 44 19.82 4.87 -12.49
CA ARG A 44 18.57 4.56 -11.81
C ARG A 44 17.37 4.87 -12.70
N ALA A 45 16.66 3.83 -13.10
CA ALA A 45 15.38 3.97 -13.79
C ALA A 45 14.27 4.30 -12.79
N LEU A 46 13.71 5.51 -12.89
CA LEU A 46 12.55 5.92 -12.08
C LEU A 46 11.26 5.20 -12.47
N ASN A 47 11.17 4.62 -13.67
CA ASN A 47 9.95 3.98 -14.13
C ASN A 47 9.79 2.57 -13.51
N ASN A 48 9.05 2.50 -12.40
CA ASN A 48 8.78 1.26 -11.70
C ASN A 48 7.31 0.81 -11.85
N ARG A 49 7.09 -0.31 -12.54
CA ARG A 49 5.75 -0.90 -12.68
C ARG A 49 5.21 -1.47 -11.37
N SER A 50 6.09 -1.90 -10.47
CA SER A 50 5.75 -2.47 -9.16
C SER A 50 5.28 -1.42 -8.15
N ALA A 51 5.64 -0.14 -8.35
CA ALA A 51 5.15 1.00 -7.57
C ALA A 51 3.68 1.33 -7.94
N ASN A 52 2.78 0.44 -7.56
CA ASN A 52 1.34 0.58 -7.78
C ASN A 52 0.69 1.48 -6.71
N SER A 53 -0.51 1.99 -6.98
CA SER A 53 -1.20 2.94 -6.08
C SER A 53 -1.49 2.38 -4.68
N LYS A 54 -1.68 1.06 -4.53
CA LYS A 54 -1.88 0.45 -3.20
C LYS A 54 -0.60 0.48 -2.37
N TRP A 55 0.53 0.18 -3.00
CA TRP A 55 1.85 0.24 -2.35
C TRP A 55 2.22 1.68 -1.99
N VAL A 56 2.01 2.62 -2.92
CA VAL A 56 2.22 4.06 -2.68
C VAL A 56 1.33 4.55 -1.53
N ALA A 57 0.07 4.14 -1.49
CA ALA A 57 -0.85 4.53 -0.42
C ALA A 57 -0.31 4.14 0.96
N LYS A 58 0.25 2.93 1.12
CA LYS A 58 0.83 2.49 2.40
C LYS A 58 1.98 3.39 2.87
N GLY A 59 2.82 3.89 1.96
CA GLY A 59 3.88 4.84 2.29
C GLY A 59 3.35 6.24 2.64
N VAL A 60 2.22 6.63 2.05
CA VAL A 60 1.62 7.96 2.21
C VAL A 60 0.67 8.05 3.41
N VAL A 61 0.04 6.95 3.82
CA VAL A 61 -0.93 6.90 4.95
C VAL A 61 -0.35 7.53 6.21
N ASN A 62 0.86 7.16 6.60
CA ASN A 62 1.49 7.70 7.82
C ASN A 62 1.68 9.22 7.76
N LYS A 63 1.99 9.77 6.57
CA LYS A 63 2.14 11.22 6.38
C LYS A 63 0.78 11.94 6.38
N MET A 64 -0.21 11.34 5.73
CA MET A 64 -1.55 11.90 5.68
C MET A 64 -2.29 11.82 7.02
N GLN A 65 -1.94 10.91 7.93
CA GLN A 65 -2.55 10.85 9.27
C GLN A 65 -2.36 12.15 10.07
N THR A 66 -1.21 12.81 9.94
CA THR A 66 -0.94 14.09 10.62
C THR A 66 -1.48 15.29 9.84
N GLN A 67 -1.68 15.14 8.53
CA GLN A 67 -1.89 16.23 7.58
C GLN A 67 -2.88 15.82 6.47
N ILE A 68 -4.12 15.51 6.86
CA ILE A 68 -5.13 14.89 5.98
C ILE A 68 -5.40 15.74 4.71
N ASP A 69 -5.52 17.06 4.86
CA ASP A 69 -5.97 17.94 3.76
C ASP A 69 -4.87 18.76 3.09
N THR A 70 -3.65 18.80 3.65
CA THR A 70 -2.58 19.67 3.13
C THR A 70 -1.64 18.98 2.14
N VAL A 71 -1.58 17.65 2.13
CA VAL A 71 -0.64 16.90 1.28
C VAL A 71 -1.03 17.03 -0.20
N LYS A 72 -0.19 17.66 -1.01
CA LYS A 72 -0.43 17.80 -2.46
C LYS A 72 0.02 16.54 -3.20
N ILE A 73 -0.55 16.33 -4.39
CA ILE A 73 -0.18 15.21 -5.26
C ILE A 73 1.30 15.31 -5.67
N CYS A 74 1.78 16.53 -5.94
CA CYS A 74 3.18 16.78 -6.26
C CYS A 74 4.11 16.36 -5.12
N ASP A 75 3.72 16.62 -3.87
CA ASP A 75 4.51 16.24 -2.70
C ASP A 75 4.63 14.73 -2.61
N ILE A 76 3.53 13.98 -2.82
CA ILE A 76 3.53 12.51 -2.86
C ILE A 76 4.48 11.99 -3.95
N MET A 77 4.47 12.62 -5.13
CA MET A 77 5.34 12.21 -6.23
C MET A 77 6.82 12.49 -5.93
N GLN A 78 7.12 13.64 -5.33
CA GLN A 78 8.46 14.01 -4.92
C GLN A 78 8.97 13.08 -3.81
N ASP A 79 8.11 12.77 -2.86
CA ASP A 79 8.40 11.89 -1.74
C ASP A 79 8.79 10.48 -2.19
N MET A 80 8.02 9.94 -3.13
CA MET A 80 8.26 8.63 -3.73
C MET A 80 9.58 8.60 -4.53
N ARG A 81 9.95 9.73 -5.15
CA ARG A 81 11.24 9.87 -5.84
C ARG A 81 12.41 9.98 -4.86
N GLN A 82 12.26 10.73 -3.77
CA GLN A 82 13.34 11.00 -2.82
C GLN A 82 13.63 9.82 -1.89
N HIS A 83 12.60 9.23 -1.29
CA HIS A 83 12.77 8.17 -0.30
C HIS A 83 12.83 6.77 -0.92
N TYR A 84 12.12 6.56 -2.02
CA TYR A 84 11.94 5.23 -2.62
C TYR A 84 12.51 5.11 -4.03
N TYR A 85 13.12 6.18 -4.56
CA TYR A 85 13.66 6.23 -5.93
C TYR A 85 12.66 5.73 -6.99
N ALA A 86 11.37 5.92 -6.72
CA ALA A 86 10.26 5.41 -7.53
C ALA A 86 9.53 6.58 -8.19
N GLY A 87 9.62 6.66 -9.51
CA GLY A 87 8.81 7.54 -10.33
C GLY A 87 7.40 6.98 -10.48
N ILE A 88 6.41 7.75 -10.03
CA ILE A 88 4.99 7.45 -10.20
C ILE A 88 4.33 8.50 -11.08
N THR A 89 3.24 8.14 -11.73
CA THR A 89 2.42 9.08 -12.51
C THR A 89 1.47 9.85 -11.60
N VAL A 90 1.00 11.01 -12.06
CA VAL A 90 0.00 11.84 -11.36
C VAL A 90 -1.24 11.02 -11.00
N THR A 91 -1.75 10.22 -11.95
CA THR A 91 -2.91 9.36 -11.72
C THR A 91 -2.67 8.32 -10.63
N ARG A 92 -1.45 7.75 -10.55
CA ARG A 92 -1.11 6.78 -9.49
C ARG A 92 -1.04 7.45 -8.13
N ALA A 93 -0.46 8.64 -8.06
CA ALA A 93 -0.37 9.44 -6.85
C ALA A 93 -1.76 9.89 -6.37
N TRP A 94 -2.62 10.36 -7.28
CA TRP A 94 -4.01 10.71 -6.96
C TRP A 94 -4.80 9.50 -6.41
N LYS A 95 -4.73 8.35 -7.10
CA LYS A 95 -5.37 7.11 -6.61
C LYS A 95 -4.82 6.67 -5.25
N ALA A 96 -3.51 6.82 -5.03
CA ALA A 96 -2.89 6.49 -3.76
C ALA A 96 -3.39 7.43 -2.63
N LYS A 97 -3.52 8.73 -2.91
CA LYS A 97 -4.10 9.70 -1.98
C LYS A 97 -5.55 9.33 -1.61
N LEU A 98 -6.37 8.96 -2.59
CA LEU A 98 -7.76 8.53 -2.35
C LEU A 98 -7.81 7.26 -1.48
N ILE A 99 -6.98 6.26 -1.78
CA ILE A 99 -6.90 5.03 -0.97
C ILE A 99 -6.44 5.35 0.45
N ALA A 100 -5.42 6.21 0.60
CA ALA A 100 -4.91 6.62 1.91
C ALA A 100 -5.98 7.38 2.72
N LYS A 101 -6.74 8.27 2.08
CA LYS A 101 -7.87 8.99 2.69
C LYS A 101 -8.93 8.02 3.23
N ASN A 102 -9.35 7.04 2.42
CA ASN A 102 -10.29 6.00 2.84
C ASN A 102 -9.77 5.13 4.00
N ILE A 103 -8.45 4.93 4.09
CA ILE A 103 -7.85 4.19 5.22
C ILE A 103 -7.90 5.04 6.50
N ILE A 104 -7.71 6.35 6.41
CA ILE A 104 -7.63 7.26 7.56
C ILE A 104 -9.02 7.64 8.09
N GLU A 105 -9.91 8.10 7.22
CA GLU A 105 -11.31 8.42 7.58
C GLU A 105 -12.07 7.15 7.98
N GLY A 106 -11.54 6.00 7.56
CA GLY A 106 -12.15 4.70 7.75
C GLY A 106 -13.23 4.46 6.71
N ASP A 107 -13.69 3.21 6.71
CA ASP A 107 -14.77 2.77 5.86
C ASP A 107 -16.08 3.20 6.52
N ALA A 108 -16.63 4.33 6.08
CA ALA A 108 -17.91 4.85 6.58
C ALA A 108 -19.00 3.76 6.52
N ASP A 109 -19.01 2.94 5.48
CA ASP A 109 -19.97 1.85 5.33
C ASP A 109 -19.82 0.80 6.45
N LYS A 110 -18.58 0.48 6.85
CA LYS A 110 -18.33 -0.40 8.01
C LYS A 110 -18.74 0.26 9.33
N GLN A 111 -18.52 1.56 9.50
CA GLN A 111 -18.95 2.28 10.70
C GLN A 111 -20.49 2.28 10.81
N TYR A 112 -21.20 2.53 9.71
CA TYR A 112 -22.67 2.45 9.66
C TYR A 112 -23.19 1.02 9.84
N ALA A 113 -22.52 0.00 9.31
CA ALA A 113 -22.89 -1.40 9.54
C ALA A 113 -22.78 -1.80 11.02
N ASN A 114 -21.79 -1.28 11.75
CA ASN A 114 -21.62 -1.55 13.18
C ASN A 114 -22.72 -0.92 14.03
N LEU A 115 -23.28 0.24 13.65
CA LEU A 115 -24.39 0.87 14.37
C LEU A 115 -25.60 -0.07 14.44
N TRP A 116 -25.99 -0.68 13.32
CA TRP A 116 -27.10 -1.63 13.27
C TRP A 116 -26.86 -2.86 14.13
N ARG A 117 -25.63 -3.42 14.08
CA ARG A 117 -25.25 -4.57 14.90
C ARG A 117 -25.31 -4.24 16.39
N ASN A 118 -24.82 -3.07 16.79
CA ASN A 118 -24.85 -2.63 18.17
C ASN A 118 -26.30 -2.45 18.67
N VAL A 119 -27.19 -1.83 17.88
CA VAL A 119 -28.61 -1.69 18.26
C VAL A 119 -29.27 -3.05 18.46
N ALA A 120 -28.97 -4.03 17.61
CA ALA A 120 -29.50 -5.38 17.76
C ALA A 120 -29.03 -6.05 19.07
N GLU A 121 -27.75 -5.90 19.43
CA GLU A 121 -27.22 -6.42 20.70
C GLU A 121 -27.84 -5.72 21.91
N PHE A 122 -27.97 -4.39 21.89
CA PHE A 122 -28.62 -3.65 22.98
C PHE A 122 -30.07 -4.06 23.21
N ARG A 123 -30.83 -4.37 22.15
CA ARG A 123 -32.21 -4.89 22.27
C ARG A 123 -32.27 -6.27 22.92
N LYS A 124 -31.25 -7.11 22.75
CA LYS A 124 -31.17 -8.43 23.41
C LYS A 124 -30.89 -8.29 24.91
N VAL A 125 -30.03 -7.35 25.29
CA VAL A 125 -29.61 -7.18 26.69
C VAL A 125 -30.65 -6.42 27.53
N ASN A 126 -31.38 -5.47 26.93
CA ASN A 126 -32.40 -4.68 27.63
C ASN A 126 -33.73 -4.68 26.87
N ILE A 127 -34.60 -5.64 27.23
CA ILE A 127 -35.95 -5.80 26.69
C ILE A 127 -36.82 -4.66 27.24
N GLY A 128 -37.05 -3.62 26.43
CA GLY A 128 -37.88 -2.47 26.78
C GLY A 128 -37.33 -1.12 26.31
N ASN A 129 -36.07 -1.06 25.87
CA ASN A 129 -35.46 0.18 25.43
C ASN A 129 -35.74 0.47 23.94
N ILE A 130 -36.21 1.69 23.63
CA ILE A 130 -36.50 2.12 22.25
C ILE A 130 -35.32 2.94 21.75
N MET A 131 -34.46 2.32 20.94
CA MET A 131 -33.38 3.04 20.25
C MET A 131 -33.79 3.43 18.84
N LYS A 132 -33.66 4.73 18.53
CA LYS A 132 -33.89 5.32 17.21
C LYS A 132 -32.55 5.84 16.67
N ILE A 133 -32.17 5.40 15.47
CA ILE A 133 -31.03 5.96 14.74
C ILE A 133 -31.58 7.06 13.84
N ASN A 134 -31.21 8.31 14.09
CA ASN A 134 -31.44 9.41 13.15
C ASN A 134 -30.23 9.54 12.25
N VAL A 135 -30.48 9.67 10.95
CA VAL A 135 -29.44 9.89 9.93
C VAL A 135 -29.73 11.24 9.29
N ASP A 136 -28.93 12.24 9.64
CA ASP A 136 -28.94 13.51 8.91
C ASP A 136 -28.13 13.33 7.64
N ARG A 137 -28.82 13.35 6.49
CA ARG A 137 -28.17 13.41 5.18
C ARG A 137 -27.92 14.88 4.87
N PRO A 138 -26.65 15.34 4.78
CA PRO A 138 -26.41 16.67 4.24
C PRO A 138 -26.99 16.74 2.83
N ASN A 139 -27.68 17.84 2.54
CA ASN A 139 -28.38 18.07 1.28
C ASN A 139 -27.40 17.87 0.10
N PRO A 140 -27.82 17.26 -1.02
CA PRO A 140 -26.96 17.15 -2.19
C PRO A 140 -26.54 18.56 -2.59
N SER A 141 -25.23 18.81 -2.53
CA SER A 141 -24.65 20.04 -3.04
C SER A 141 -24.96 20.13 -4.53
N ILE A 142 -25.86 21.06 -4.86
CA ILE A 142 -26.22 21.50 -6.22
C ILE A 142 -24.97 22.00 -6.94
#